data_AF-A0A6B0Y209-F1
#
_entry.id   AF-A0A6B0Y209-F1
#
_cell.length_a   1.000
_cell.length_b   1.000
_cell.length_c   1.000
_cell.angle_alpha   90.00
_cell.angle_beta   90.00
_cell.angle_gamma   90.00
#
_symmetry.space_group_name_H-M   'P 1'
#
loop_
_entity.id
_entity.type
_entity.pdbx_description
1 polymer ?
#
loop_
_entity_poly.entity_id
_entity_poly.type
_entity_poly.pdbx_seq_one_letter_code
_entity_poly.pdbx_strand_id
1 'polypeptide(L)'
;MKVTCLNGWGGKLWEHLMSYLSEEAPDVLCLQEVVHSPATDKDWLTYRDGDHVLPQRANFFRDVCQVLPDHVATFCPAAQGVLWDQDTSIPSQWGLATFVHESHPVIGQAQGFIHKNFAHSGFGDHPRSRNAHAVRVFDYVREGPVCITPMHGLRD
;
A
#
# COMPACT_ATOMS: atom_id res chain seq x y z
N MET A 1 0.71 -8.20 20.00
CA MET A 1 0.58 -7.84 18.59
C MET A 1 -0.37 -6.66 18.40
N LYS A 2 0.15 -5.50 18.02
CA LYS A 2 -0.55 -4.29 17.62
C LYS A 2 -0.73 -4.29 16.10
N VAL A 3 -1.98 -4.27 15.65
CA VAL A 3 -2.33 -4.22 14.23
C VAL A 3 -2.91 -2.85 13.92
N THR A 4 -2.33 -2.14 12.95
CA THR A 4 -2.80 -0.85 12.47
C THR A 4 -3.30 -0.99 11.03
N CYS A 5 -4.49 -0.48 10.75
CA CYS A 5 -5.07 -0.50 9.40
C CYS A 5 -5.41 0.93 8.97
N LEU A 6 -4.83 1.39 7.87
CA LEU A 6 -4.96 2.77 7.40
C LEU A 6 -5.20 2.81 5.88
N ASN A 7 -6.01 3.77 5.44
CA ASN A 7 -5.98 4.20 4.05
C ASN A 7 -4.95 5.33 3.92
N GLY A 8 -3.94 5.14 3.09
CA GLY A 8 -2.86 6.11 2.92
C GLY A 8 -3.15 7.21 1.91
N TRP A 9 -4.26 7.15 1.17
CA TRP A 9 -4.70 8.15 0.20
C TRP A 9 -3.59 8.53 -0.81
N GLY A 10 -2.82 7.52 -1.24
CA GLY A 10 -1.61 7.63 -2.05
C GLY A 10 -0.55 8.62 -1.51
N GLY A 11 -0.48 8.77 -0.19
CA GLY A 11 0.49 9.60 0.49
C GLY A 11 0.12 11.09 0.57
N LYS A 12 -1.15 11.47 0.38
CA LYS A 12 -1.56 12.89 0.46
C LYS A 12 -1.16 13.60 1.77
N LEU A 13 -1.20 12.88 2.89
CA LEU A 13 -0.79 13.38 4.22
C LEU A 13 0.59 12.84 4.64
N TRP A 14 1.51 12.69 3.67
CA TRP A 14 2.79 12.01 3.85
C TRP A 14 3.52 12.40 5.14
N GLU A 15 3.75 13.70 5.40
CA GLU A 15 4.51 14.16 6.58
C GLU A 15 3.92 13.66 7.90
N HIS A 16 2.61 13.82 8.06
CA HIS A 16 1.90 13.46 9.28
C HIS A 16 1.85 11.94 9.46
N LEU A 17 1.66 11.22 8.34
CA LEU A 17 1.63 9.77 8.36
C LEU A 17 3.02 9.18 8.67
N MET A 18 4.10 9.72 8.11
CA MET A 18 5.45 9.24 8.42
C MET A 18 5.80 9.44 9.89
N SER A 19 5.48 10.61 10.47
CA SER A 19 5.67 10.87 11.92
C SER A 19 4.89 9.85 12.75
N TYR A 20 3.59 9.72 12.48
CA TYR A 20 2.72 8.78 13.17
C TYR A 20 3.24 7.34 13.10
N LEU A 21 3.66 6.86 11.92
CA LEU A 21 4.16 5.49 11.77
C LEU A 21 5.49 5.28 12.51
N SER A 22 6.38 6.27 12.55
CA SER A 22 7.63 6.18 13.30
C SER A 22 7.41 6.12 14.81
N GLU A 23 6.41 6.86 15.32
CA GLU A 23 6.09 6.91 16.74
C GLU A 23 5.30 5.67 17.18
N GLU A 24 4.37 5.22 16.36
CA GLU A 24 3.45 4.14 16.72
C GLU A 24 4.01 2.75 16.48
N ALA A 25 4.93 2.60 15.51
CA ALA A 25 5.66 1.38 15.16
C ALA A 25 4.84 0.07 15.35
N PRO A 26 3.74 -0.13 14.59
CA PRO A 26 2.85 -1.27 14.80
C PRO A 26 3.54 -2.60 14.45
N ASP A 27 3.18 -3.70 15.12
CA ASP A 27 3.69 -5.03 14.77
C ASP A 27 3.26 -5.46 13.35
N VAL A 28 2.04 -5.09 12.95
CA VAL A 28 1.53 -5.28 11.59
C VAL A 28 0.84 -4.01 11.10
N LEU A 29 1.32 -3.44 9.99
CA LEU A 29 0.66 -2.35 9.28
C LEU A 29 -0.04 -2.88 8.03
N CYS A 30 -1.33 -2.60 7.92
CA CYS A 30 -2.18 -2.86 6.77
C CYS A 30 -2.51 -1.54 6.08
N LEU A 31 -2.00 -1.32 4.87
CA LEU A 31 -2.09 -0.03 4.20
C LEU A 31 -2.85 -0.15 2.86
N GLN A 32 -3.88 0.68 2.68
CA GLN A 32 -4.62 0.81 1.43
C GLN A 32 -4.20 2.05 0.64
N GLU A 33 -4.55 2.07 -0.65
CA GLU A 33 -4.23 3.15 -1.59
C GLU A 33 -2.73 3.46 -1.63
N VAL A 34 -1.91 2.41 -1.69
CA VAL A 34 -0.45 2.54 -1.71
C VAL A 34 0.03 2.73 -3.14
N VAL A 35 0.91 3.71 -3.34
CA VAL A 35 1.50 4.06 -4.64
C VAL A 35 2.97 3.66 -4.68
N HIS A 36 3.42 3.11 -5.81
CA HIS A 36 4.81 2.77 -6.06
C HIS A 36 5.20 3.03 -7.52
N SER A 37 6.12 3.97 -7.73
CA SER A 37 6.58 4.43 -9.05
C SER A 37 8.11 4.33 -9.12
N PRO A 38 8.69 3.11 -9.17
CA PRO A 38 10.12 2.90 -9.03
C PRO A 38 10.97 3.48 -10.19
N ALA A 39 10.33 3.87 -11.30
CA ALA A 39 11.01 4.48 -12.45
C ALA A 39 11.37 5.97 -12.25
N THR A 40 11.11 6.54 -11.05
CA THR A 40 11.45 7.93 -10.75
C THR A 40 11.94 8.10 -9.32
N ASP A 41 12.83 9.08 -9.14
CA ASP A 41 13.29 9.56 -7.83
C ASP A 41 12.53 10.81 -7.37
N LYS A 42 11.56 11.29 -8.15
CA LYS A 42 10.70 12.40 -7.73
C LYS A 42 9.91 12.01 -6.49
N ASP A 43 9.75 12.98 -5.62
CA ASP A 43 8.96 12.88 -4.40
C ASP A 43 7.46 12.87 -4.70
N TRP A 44 7.04 13.81 -5.53
CA TRP A 44 5.65 14.06 -5.88
C TRP A 44 5.48 14.03 -7.40
N LEU A 45 4.39 13.41 -7.83
CA LEU A 45 3.91 13.42 -9.21
C LEU A 45 2.47 13.92 -9.24
N THR A 46 1.95 14.14 -10.44
CA THR A 46 0.56 14.55 -10.65
C THR A 46 -0.28 13.33 -11.01
N TYR A 47 -1.28 13.03 -10.19
CA TYR A 47 -2.37 12.12 -10.57
C TYR A 47 -3.40 12.89 -11.39
N ARG A 48 -3.90 12.26 -12.46
CA ARG A 48 -4.91 12.82 -13.37
C ARG A 48 -5.99 11.77 -13.63
N ASP A 49 -7.24 12.13 -13.40
CA ASP A 49 -8.41 11.28 -13.62
C ASP A 49 -9.63 12.12 -13.95
N GLY A 50 -9.92 12.29 -15.24
CA GLY A 50 -10.86 13.29 -15.72
C GLY A 50 -10.45 14.69 -15.25
N ASP A 51 -11.39 15.41 -14.62
CA ASP A 51 -11.14 16.74 -14.05
C ASP A 51 -10.39 16.71 -12.71
N HIS A 52 -10.13 15.52 -12.15
CA HIS A 52 -9.43 15.37 -10.90
C HIS A 52 -7.91 15.39 -11.11
N VAL A 53 -7.28 16.48 -10.68
CA VAL A 53 -5.83 16.67 -10.74
C VAL A 53 -5.31 16.98 -9.35
N LEU A 54 -4.40 16.15 -8.83
CA LEU A 54 -3.85 16.31 -7.48
C LEU A 54 -2.41 15.81 -7.36
N PRO A 55 -1.65 16.34 -6.39
CA PRO A 55 -0.34 15.78 -6.04
C PRO A 55 -0.48 14.38 -5.43
N GLN A 56 0.33 13.45 -5.91
CA GLN A 56 0.41 12.07 -5.43
C GLN A 56 1.86 11.74 -5.07
N ARG A 57 2.07 11.10 -3.92
CA ARG A 57 3.41 10.66 -3.51
C ARG A 57 3.88 9.56 -4.46
N ALA A 58 5.02 9.76 -5.11
CA ALA A 58 5.47 8.89 -6.19
C ALA A 58 5.81 7.47 -5.70
N ASN A 59 6.47 7.39 -4.54
CA ASN A 59 7.00 6.16 -3.99
C ASN A 59 6.59 5.97 -2.52
N PHE A 60 5.29 6.13 -2.27
CA PHE A 60 4.72 6.00 -0.93
C PHE A 60 5.07 4.66 -0.25
N PHE A 61 5.06 3.54 -1.00
CA PHE A 61 5.52 2.25 -0.50
C PHE A 61 6.97 2.30 0.03
N ARG A 62 7.89 2.89 -0.75
CA ARG A 62 9.31 3.03 -0.40
C ARG A 62 9.49 3.88 0.85
N ASP A 63 8.74 4.98 0.96
CA ASP A 63 8.85 5.88 2.11
C ASP A 63 8.42 5.16 3.40
N VAL A 64 7.36 4.35 3.36
CA VAL A 64 6.94 3.55 4.52
C VAL A 64 8.00 2.51 4.89
N CYS A 65 8.64 1.85 3.91
CA CYS A 65 9.76 0.94 4.19
C CYS A 65 10.94 1.66 4.87
N GLN A 66 11.18 2.94 4.57
CA GLN A 66 12.24 3.71 5.22
C GLN A 66 11.90 4.09 6.66
N VAL A 67 10.62 4.35 6.95
CA VAL A 67 10.14 4.66 8.31
C VAL A 67 10.02 3.41 9.18
N LEU A 68 9.75 2.26 8.57
CA LEU A 68 9.57 0.95 9.24
C LEU A 68 10.63 -0.05 8.73
N PRO A 69 11.93 0.17 9.03
CA PRO A 69 13.02 -0.63 8.45
C PRO A 69 13.05 -2.08 8.94
N ASP A 70 12.50 -2.36 10.12
CA ASP A 70 12.48 -3.70 10.73
C ASP A 70 11.23 -4.50 10.33
N HIS A 71 10.51 -4.05 9.29
CA HIS A 71 9.33 -4.72 8.77
C HIS A 71 9.61 -5.38 7.43
N VAL A 72 9.15 -6.62 7.30
CA VAL A 72 9.03 -7.30 6.01
C VAL A 72 7.80 -6.76 5.30
N ALA A 73 8.02 -6.02 4.23
CA ALA A 73 6.98 -5.38 3.43
C ALA A 73 6.56 -6.28 2.24
N THR A 74 5.25 -6.42 2.04
CA THR A 74 4.65 -7.06 0.86
C THR A 74 3.73 -6.07 0.16
N PHE A 75 4.04 -5.72 -1.08
CA PHE A 75 3.20 -4.88 -1.93
C PHE A 75 2.37 -5.74 -2.89
N CYS A 76 1.07 -5.51 -2.90
CA CYS A 76 0.11 -6.22 -3.73
C CYS A 76 -0.56 -5.19 -4.66
N PRO A 77 -0.03 -4.95 -5.88
CA PRO A 77 -0.63 -4.01 -6.81
C PRO A 77 -1.95 -4.54 -7.38
N ALA A 78 -2.96 -3.68 -7.44
CA ALA A 78 -4.24 -3.96 -8.08
C ALA A 78 -4.32 -3.37 -9.50
N ALA A 79 -3.52 -2.34 -9.79
CA ALA A 79 -3.45 -1.70 -11.10
C ALA A 79 -2.06 -1.10 -11.37
N GLN A 80 -1.77 -0.87 -12.64
CA GLN A 80 -0.67 -0.04 -13.11
C GLN A 80 -1.21 1.07 -14.04
N GLY A 81 -1.20 2.29 -13.53
CA GLY A 81 -1.57 3.49 -14.25
C GLY A 81 -0.37 4.38 -14.56
N VAL A 82 -0.67 5.66 -14.77
CA VAL A 82 0.32 6.70 -15.07
C VAL A 82 0.16 7.83 -14.06
N LEU A 83 1.28 8.24 -13.49
CA LEU A 83 1.43 9.54 -12.84
C LEU A 83 2.30 10.44 -13.72
N TRP A 84 2.21 11.75 -13.54
CA TRP A 84 2.83 12.71 -14.45
C TRP A 84 3.87 13.59 -13.74
N ASP A 85 5.07 13.66 -14.30
CA ASP A 85 6.01 14.74 -14.04
C ASP A 85 5.90 15.75 -15.18
N GLN A 86 5.09 16.80 -14.96
CA GLN A 86 4.70 17.74 -16.01
C GLN A 86 4.05 17.00 -17.20
N ASP A 87 4.74 16.92 -18.35
CA ASP A 87 4.29 16.23 -19.55
C ASP A 87 4.87 14.82 -19.71
N THR A 88 5.76 14.42 -18.78
CA THR A 88 6.36 13.08 -18.80
C THR A 88 5.50 12.09 -18.05
N SER A 89 5.07 11.02 -18.74
CA SER A 89 4.34 9.91 -18.13
C SER A 89 5.28 8.97 -17.38
N ILE A 90 4.95 8.68 -16.13
CA ILE A 90 5.67 7.76 -15.25
C ILE A 90 4.75 6.57 -14.91
N PRO A 91 5.14 5.32 -15.21
CA PRO A 91 4.38 4.15 -14.78
C PRO A 91 4.28 4.09 -13.25
N SER A 92 3.07 3.87 -12.75
CA SER A 92 2.81 3.87 -11.31
C SER A 92 1.85 2.76 -10.94
N GLN A 93 2.26 1.97 -9.95
CA GLN A 93 1.46 0.89 -9.40
C GLN A 93 0.65 1.40 -8.21
N TRP A 94 -0.58 0.89 -8.09
CA TRP A 94 -1.49 1.23 -7.01
C TRP A 94 -2.11 -0.04 -6.41
N GLY A 95 -2.19 -0.13 -5.08
CA GLY A 95 -2.78 -1.30 -4.43
C GLY A 95 -2.69 -1.30 -2.90
N LEU A 96 -2.53 -2.51 -2.33
CA LEU A 96 -2.36 -2.74 -0.91
C LEU A 96 -0.89 -2.95 -0.56
N ALA A 97 -0.52 -2.62 0.67
CA ALA A 97 0.71 -3.11 1.27
C ALA A 97 0.47 -3.66 2.68
N THR A 98 1.22 -4.69 3.04
CA THR A 98 1.26 -5.24 4.40
C THR A 98 2.70 -5.24 4.88
N PHE A 99 2.94 -4.70 6.06
CA PHE A 99 4.25 -4.66 6.70
C PHE A 99 4.14 -5.46 7.99
N VAL A 100 5.01 -6.46 8.17
CA VAL A 100 5.04 -7.30 9.38
C VAL A 100 6.40 -7.13 10.01
N HIS A 101 6.43 -6.69 11.28
CA HIS A 101 7.66 -6.55 12.04
C HIS A 101 8.37 -7.91 12.14
N GLU A 102 9.69 -7.93 11.98
CA GLU A 102 10.50 -9.15 11.85
C GLU A 102 10.42 -10.11 13.06
N SER A 103 10.02 -9.60 14.23
CA SER A 103 9.79 -10.42 15.43
C SER A 103 8.54 -11.31 15.35
N HIS A 104 7.68 -11.15 14.33
CA HIS A 104 6.49 -11.97 14.10
C HIS A 104 6.62 -12.75 12.78
N PRO A 105 7.15 -13.99 12.80
CA PRO A 105 7.38 -14.76 11.59
C PRO A 105 6.10 -14.96 10.77
N VAL A 106 6.16 -14.66 9.48
CA VAL A 106 5.10 -14.98 8.53
C VAL A 106 5.20 -16.46 8.17
N ILE A 107 4.24 -17.26 8.66
CA ILE A 107 4.15 -18.73 8.49
C ILE A 107 3.10 -19.15 7.45
N GLY A 108 2.64 -18.20 6.64
CA GLY A 108 1.72 -18.42 5.53
C GLY A 108 1.23 -17.10 4.96
N GLN A 109 0.97 -17.06 3.65
CA GLN A 109 0.41 -15.89 2.98
C GLN A 109 -0.39 -16.30 1.74
N ALA A 110 -1.38 -15.51 1.39
CA ALA A 110 -2.17 -15.64 0.16
C ALA A 110 -2.61 -14.26 -0.33
N GLN A 111 -2.68 -14.08 -1.65
CA GLN A 111 -3.25 -12.88 -2.25
C GLN A 111 -4.25 -13.26 -3.34
N GLY A 112 -5.25 -12.41 -3.55
CA GLY A 112 -6.24 -12.61 -4.60
C GLY A 112 -7.05 -11.35 -4.86
N PHE A 113 -7.68 -11.29 -6.04
CA PHE A 113 -8.62 -10.22 -6.36
C PHE A 113 -9.99 -10.51 -5.75
N ILE A 114 -10.54 -9.54 -5.02
CA ILE A 114 -11.90 -9.57 -4.49
C ILE A 114 -12.87 -8.80 -5.39
N HIS A 115 -12.33 -7.97 -6.30
CA HIS A 115 -13.09 -7.27 -7.33
C HIS A 115 -12.22 -7.02 -8.57
N LYS A 116 -12.75 -7.35 -9.75
CA LYS A 116 -12.06 -7.30 -11.06
C LYS A 116 -10.75 -8.10 -11.04
N ASN A 117 -9.83 -7.78 -11.95
CA ASN A 117 -8.51 -8.38 -12.08
C ASN A 117 -7.46 -7.26 -12.09
N PHE A 118 -6.18 -7.63 -12.15
CA PHE A 118 -5.10 -6.67 -12.32
C PHE A 118 -5.33 -5.78 -13.56
N ALA A 119 -5.42 -4.47 -13.36
CA ALA A 119 -5.54 -3.52 -14.46
C ALA A 119 -4.13 -3.12 -14.94
N HIS A 120 -3.66 -3.74 -16.04
CA HIS A 120 -2.29 -3.54 -16.52
C HIS A 120 -2.09 -2.24 -17.33
N SER A 121 -3.18 -1.55 -17.68
CA SER A 121 -3.15 -0.31 -18.47
C SER A 121 -4.15 0.68 -17.89
N GLY A 122 -3.63 1.69 -17.20
CA GLY A 122 -4.45 2.64 -16.46
C GLY A 122 -4.90 2.11 -15.10
N PHE A 123 -5.44 2.99 -14.26
CA PHE A 123 -5.94 2.59 -12.95
C PHE A 123 -7.26 1.79 -13.02
N GLY A 124 -7.94 1.75 -14.19
CA GLY A 124 -9.16 0.97 -14.48
C GLY A 124 -10.47 1.64 -14.02
N ASP A 125 -11.60 1.44 -14.69
CA ASP A 125 -12.83 2.20 -14.37
C ASP A 125 -13.29 2.04 -12.92
N HIS A 126 -13.98 3.06 -12.40
CA HIS A 126 -14.67 2.96 -11.12
C HIS A 126 -15.83 1.95 -11.18
N PRO A 127 -16.08 1.18 -10.10
CA PRO A 127 -15.20 0.98 -8.95
C PRO A 127 -13.91 0.25 -9.37
N ARG A 128 -12.76 0.76 -8.92
CA ARG A 128 -11.44 0.27 -9.38
C ARG A 128 -11.16 -1.15 -8.84
N SER A 129 -10.26 -1.89 -9.50
CA SER A 129 -9.88 -3.25 -9.06
C SER A 129 -9.45 -3.28 -7.59
N ARG A 130 -9.77 -4.37 -6.88
CA ARG A 130 -9.40 -4.56 -5.47
C ARG A 130 -8.86 -5.96 -5.26
N ASN A 131 -7.71 -6.03 -4.61
CA ASN A 131 -7.17 -7.27 -4.06
C ASN A 131 -7.32 -7.30 -2.54
N ALA A 132 -7.11 -8.49 -1.98
CA ALA A 132 -6.89 -8.73 -0.58
C ALA A 132 -5.56 -9.47 -0.43
N HIS A 133 -4.90 -9.24 0.70
CA HIS A 133 -3.69 -9.95 1.08
C HIS A 133 -3.91 -10.53 2.47
N ALA A 134 -3.73 -11.83 2.62
CA ALA A 134 -3.81 -12.53 3.90
C ALA A 134 -2.41 -12.94 4.33
N VAL A 135 -2.05 -12.62 5.57
CA VAL A 135 -0.84 -13.11 6.23
C VAL A 135 -1.23 -13.91 7.46
N ARG A 136 -0.54 -15.02 7.69
CA ARG A 136 -0.60 -15.80 8.92
C ARG A 136 0.75 -15.65 9.61
N VAL A 137 0.73 -15.08 10.80
CA VAL A 137 1.91 -14.80 11.63
C VAL A 137 1.88 -15.64 12.90
N PHE A 138 3.03 -15.98 13.45
CA PHE A 138 3.11 -16.62 14.77
C PHE A 138 3.27 -15.56 15.86
N ASP A 139 2.35 -15.49 16.81
CA ASP A 139 2.41 -14.58 17.96
C ASP A 139 2.99 -15.36 19.15
N TYR A 140 4.23 -15.04 19.54
CA TYR A 140 4.92 -15.68 20.66
C TYR A 140 4.27 -15.41 22.02
N VAL A 141 3.54 -14.31 22.20
CA VAL A 141 2.84 -14.01 23.47
C VAL A 141 1.60 -14.89 23.62
N ARG A 142 0.95 -15.20 22.49
CA ARG A 142 -0.23 -16.09 22.45
C ARG A 142 0.13 -17.56 22.24
N GLU A 143 1.41 -17.85 21.95
CA GLU A 143 1.92 -19.16 21.55
C GLU A 143 1.11 -19.79 20.40
N GLY A 144 0.73 -18.99 19.41
CA GLY A 144 -0.15 -19.47 18.34
C GLY A 144 -0.25 -18.59 17.10
N PRO A 145 -0.84 -19.13 16.02
CA PRO A 145 -1.00 -18.40 14.77
C PRO A 145 -2.11 -17.35 14.84
N VAL A 146 -1.89 -16.20 14.20
CA VAL A 146 -2.89 -15.15 13.94
C VAL A 146 -2.96 -14.89 12.44
N CYS A 147 -4.17 -14.87 11.88
CA CYS A 147 -4.41 -14.52 10.48
C CYS A 147 -4.93 -13.08 10.37
N ILE A 148 -4.33 -12.27 9.51
CA ILE A 148 -4.71 -10.88 9.24
C ILE A 148 -4.94 -10.76 7.74
N THR A 149 -6.11 -10.27 7.33
CA THR A 149 -6.47 -10.14 5.90
C THR A 149 -6.97 -8.72 5.59
N PRO A 150 -6.06 -7.77 5.31
CA PRO A 150 -6.46 -6.48 4.76
C PRO A 150 -7.14 -6.61 3.40
N MET A 151 -8.20 -5.81 3.25
CA MET A 151 -8.90 -5.56 2.00
C MET A 151 -9.29 -4.09 1.95
N HIS A 152 -9.46 -3.57 0.74
CA HIS A 152 -9.98 -2.22 0.52
C HIS A 152 -11.37 -2.32 -0.11
N GLY A 153 -12.35 -1.72 0.56
CA GLY A 153 -13.74 -1.72 0.10
C GLY A 153 -13.92 -1.06 -1.27
N LEU A 154 -15.09 -1.31 -1.88
CA LEU A 154 -15.50 -0.60 -3.08
C LEU A 154 -16.01 0.79 -2.71
N ARG A 155 -15.77 1.73 -3.62
CA ARG A 155 -16.28 3.10 -3.56
C ARG A 155 -16.81 3.44 -4.94
N ASP A 156 -18.01 3.99 -4.97
CA ASP A 156 -18.66 4.52 -6.17
C ASP A 156 -17.99 5.82 -6.64
#